data_AF-A0A1B6GPG5-F1
#
_entry.id   AF-A0A1B6GPG5-F1
#
_cell.length_a   1.000
_cell.length_b   1.000
_cell.length_c   1.000
_cell.angle_alpha   90.00
_cell.angle_beta   90.00
_cell.angle_gamma   90.00
#
_symmetry.space_group_name_H-M   'P 1'
#
loop_
_entity.id
_entity.type
_entity.pdbx_description
1 polymer ?
#
loop_
_entity_poly.entity_id
_entity_poly.type
_entity_poly.pdbx_seq_one_letter_code
_entity_poly.pdbx_strand_id
1 'polypeptide(L)'
;RNFSANQLEREFRPTRLGNWEVPKWLPQRPRARRTTTKIIANDRGHLLPGVQRPPQNPWGSFRGTWQLPNKISRKFASELTRPSGALTSWEKRSAHVPIIEPTKLPPARPKSAPSFGKSDKELDDLYPPIYLGI
;
A
#
# COMPACT_ATOMS: atom_id res chain seq x y z
N ARG A 1 -14.83 7.51 -21.28
CA ARG A 1 -15.16 6.06 -21.29
C ARG A 1 -14.59 5.49 -22.59
N ASN A 2 -14.09 4.26 -22.60
CA ASN A 2 -13.76 3.53 -23.83
C ASN A 2 -14.88 2.50 -24.09
N PHE A 3 -15.28 2.32 -25.34
CA PHE A 3 -16.28 1.34 -25.77
C PHE A 3 -15.66 0.48 -26.88
N SER A 4 -16.05 -0.80 -26.96
CA SER A 4 -15.51 -1.71 -27.98
C SER A 4 -15.68 -1.16 -29.39
N ALA A 5 -14.57 -1.00 -30.11
CA ALA A 5 -14.57 -0.66 -31.54
C ALA A 5 -14.73 -1.89 -32.45
N ASN A 6 -15.19 -3.02 -31.88
CA ASN A 6 -15.36 -4.32 -32.53
C ASN A 6 -14.12 -4.72 -33.34
N GLN A 7 -14.19 -4.66 -34.67
CA GLN A 7 -13.11 -5.04 -35.59
C GLN A 7 -11.85 -4.19 -35.42
N LEU A 8 -11.98 -2.94 -34.98
CA LEU A 8 -10.86 -2.00 -34.80
C LEU A 8 -10.26 -2.01 -33.39
N GLU A 9 -10.82 -2.79 -32.46
CA GLU A 9 -10.39 -2.84 -31.06
C GLU A 9 -8.89 -3.17 -30.93
N ARG A 10 -8.37 -3.96 -31.88
CA ARG A 10 -6.96 -4.35 -31.91
C ARG A 10 -6.03 -3.15 -32.01
N GLU A 11 -6.38 -2.13 -32.81
CA GLU A 11 -5.53 -0.95 -33.03
C GLU A 11 -5.50 -0.03 -31.81
N PHE A 12 -6.57 0.00 -31.02
CA PHE A 12 -6.66 0.80 -29.79
C PHE A 12 -6.10 0.10 -28.54
N ARG A 13 -5.44 -1.05 -28.71
CA ARG A 13 -4.79 -1.73 -27.59
C ARG A 13 -3.63 -0.88 -27.06
N PRO A 14 -3.46 -0.78 -25.73
CA PRO A 14 -2.42 0.06 -25.12
C PRO A 14 -1.03 -0.28 -25.65
N THR A 15 -0.72 -1.56 -25.85
CA THR A 15 0.56 -2.03 -26.41
C THR A 15 0.83 -1.52 -27.82
N ARG A 16 -0.21 -1.33 -28.64
CA ARG A 16 -0.08 -0.78 -30.01
C ARG A 16 0.00 0.73 -30.04
N LEU A 17 -0.56 1.38 -29.03
CA LEU A 17 -0.41 2.82 -28.81
C LEU A 17 0.93 3.18 -28.14
N GLY A 18 1.82 2.22 -27.91
CA GLY A 18 3.10 2.43 -27.23
C GLY A 18 2.97 2.68 -25.72
N ASN A 19 1.81 2.38 -25.13
CA ASN A 19 1.64 2.43 -23.68
C ASN A 19 2.12 1.11 -23.04
N TRP A 20 3.21 1.20 -22.29
CA TRP A 20 3.84 0.09 -21.57
C TRP A 20 3.50 0.04 -20.08
N GLU A 21 2.65 0.96 -19.61
CA GLU A 21 2.12 0.94 -18.24
C GLU A 21 0.96 -0.05 -18.12
N VAL A 22 0.50 -0.29 -16.89
CA VAL A 22 -0.70 -1.11 -16.65
C VAL A 22 -1.93 -0.35 -17.14
N PRO A 23 -2.65 -0.84 -18.17
CA PRO A 23 -3.77 -0.10 -18.72
C PRO A 23 -4.93 -0.05 -17.73
N LYS A 24 -5.66 1.06 -17.75
CA LYS A 24 -6.89 1.22 -16.97
C LYS A 24 -7.91 0.16 -17.40
N TRP A 25 -8.39 -0.61 -16.43
CA TRP A 25 -9.46 -1.58 -16.69
C TRP A 25 -10.75 -0.85 -17.08
N LEU A 26 -11.33 -1.26 -18.20
CA LEU A 26 -12.57 -0.70 -18.75
C LEU A 26 -13.49 -1.85 -19.17
N PRO A 27 -14.80 -1.75 -18.91
CA PRO A 27 -15.74 -2.76 -19.38
C PRO A 27 -15.82 -2.72 -20.91
N GLN A 28 -15.57 -3.84 -21.56
CA GLN A 28 -15.44 -3.93 -23.02
C GLN A 28 -16.75 -3.56 -23.76
N ARG A 29 -17.91 -3.96 -23.21
CA ARG A 29 -19.21 -3.69 -23.83
C ARG A 29 -20.19 -3.09 -22.82
N PRO A 30 -20.80 -1.93 -23.12
CA PRO A 30 -21.86 -1.39 -22.29
C PRO A 30 -23.10 -2.29 -22.41
N ARG A 31 -23.83 -2.45 -21.30
CA ARG A 31 -25.12 -3.14 -21.31
C ARG A 31 -26.15 -2.33 -22.08
N ALA A 32 -27.01 -3.01 -22.84
CA ALA A 32 -28.12 -2.38 -23.52
C ALA A 32 -29.05 -1.71 -22.49
N ARG A 33 -29.36 -0.42 -22.69
CA ARG A 33 -30.34 0.30 -21.88
C ARG A 33 -31.75 -0.13 -22.30
N ARG A 34 -32.59 -0.46 -21.32
CA ARG A 34 -33.99 -0.87 -21.53
C ARG A 34 -35.00 0.23 -21.17
N THR A 35 -34.53 1.32 -20.56
CA THR A 35 -35.38 2.36 -19.97
C THR A 35 -35.14 3.72 -20.62
N THR A 36 -36.20 4.54 -20.63
CA THR A 36 -36.16 5.92 -21.13
C THR A 36 -35.25 6.79 -20.26
N THR A 37 -34.60 7.77 -20.89
CA THR A 37 -33.78 8.75 -20.18
C THR A 37 -34.67 9.72 -19.39
N LYS A 38 -34.25 10.05 -18.16
CA LYS A 38 -34.93 11.03 -17.29
C LYS A 38 -34.00 12.21 -17.09
N ILE A 39 -34.57 13.42 -17.03
CA ILE A 39 -33.82 14.63 -16.70
C ILE A 39 -33.49 14.61 -15.21
N ILE A 40 -32.21 14.72 -14.87
CA ILE A 40 -31.71 14.63 -13.48
C ILE A 40 -31.08 15.93 -12.98
N ALA A 41 -30.91 16.92 -13.85
CA ALA A 41 -30.25 18.18 -13.55
C ALA A 41 -31.07 19.36 -14.09
N ASN A 42 -30.88 20.54 -13.51
CA ASN A 42 -31.43 21.79 -14.00
C ASN A 42 -30.58 22.37 -15.15
N ASP A 43 -31.05 23.48 -15.73
CA ASP A 43 -30.36 24.15 -16.85
C ASP A 43 -28.99 24.73 -16.48
N ARG A 44 -28.70 24.88 -15.18
CA ARG A 44 -27.41 25.31 -14.64
C ARG A 44 -26.45 24.14 -14.37
N GLY A 45 -26.88 22.90 -14.59
CA GLY A 45 -26.10 21.69 -14.31
C GLY A 45 -26.12 21.20 -12.86
N HIS A 46 -26.93 21.80 -11.98
CA HIS A 46 -27.14 21.27 -10.63
C HIS A 46 -28.10 20.09 -10.65
N LEU A 47 -27.79 19.04 -9.89
CA LEU A 47 -28.66 17.89 -9.70
C LEU A 47 -29.96 18.28 -8.97
N LEU A 48 -31.08 17.72 -9.43
CA LEU A 48 -32.38 17.90 -8.78
C LEU A 48 -32.38 17.31 -7.35
N PRO A 49 -33.15 17.90 -6.42
CA PRO A 49 -33.27 17.35 -5.07
C PRO A 49 -33.80 15.92 -5.12
N GLY A 50 -33.19 15.01 -4.35
CA GLY A 50 -33.55 13.59 -4.31
C GLY A 50 -32.80 12.69 -5.30
N VAL A 51 -32.05 13.25 -6.26
CA VAL A 51 -31.16 12.44 -7.12
C VAL A 51 -29.96 11.96 -6.31
N GLN A 52 -29.71 10.65 -6.32
CA GLN A 52 -28.55 10.06 -5.63
C GLN A 52 -27.25 10.64 -6.20
N ARG A 53 -26.40 11.15 -5.30
CA ARG A 53 -25.07 11.62 -5.64
C ARG A 53 -24.08 10.47 -5.51
N PRO A 54 -23.06 10.39 -6.37
CA PRO A 54 -21.97 9.46 -6.13
C PRO A 54 -21.34 9.77 -4.76
N PRO A 55 -20.97 8.75 -3.96
CA PRO A 55 -20.35 8.96 -2.65
C PRO A 55 -18.95 9.58 -2.78
N GLN A 56 -18.38 9.55 -3.98
CA GLN A 56 -17.04 10.02 -4.26
C GLN A 56 -17.06 11.49 -4.71
N ASN A 57 -16.13 12.24 -4.14
CA ASN A 57 -15.85 13.61 -4.51
C ASN A 57 -15.53 13.71 -6.03
N PRO A 58 -16.05 14.70 -6.77
CA PRO A 58 -15.68 14.94 -8.17
C PRO A 58 -14.16 15.12 -8.39
N TRP A 59 -13.42 15.57 -7.37
CA TRP A 59 -11.96 15.65 -7.40
C TRP A 59 -11.25 14.35 -7.01
N GLY A 60 -11.98 13.22 -6.97
CA GLY A 60 -11.43 11.90 -6.65
C GLY A 60 -11.08 11.76 -5.17
N SER A 61 -9.87 11.27 -4.89
CA SER A 61 -9.34 11.09 -3.52
C SER A 61 -8.65 12.35 -2.97
N PHE A 62 -8.82 13.50 -3.61
CA PHE A 62 -8.20 14.74 -3.17
C PHE A 62 -8.63 15.10 -1.74
N ARG A 63 -7.62 15.38 -0.89
CA ARG A 63 -7.78 15.89 0.47
C ARG A 63 -7.05 17.23 0.56
N GLY A 64 -7.75 18.25 1.06
CA GLY A 64 -7.14 19.56 1.31
C GLY A 64 -6.22 19.54 2.53
N THR A 65 -5.37 20.55 2.67
CA THR A 65 -4.38 20.68 3.76
C THR A 65 -5.00 20.51 5.14
N TRP A 66 -6.18 21.11 5.37
CA TRP A 66 -6.89 21.05 6.65
C TRP A 66 -7.65 19.73 6.89
N GLN A 67 -7.75 18.88 5.87
CA GLN A 67 -8.41 17.56 5.96
C GLN A 67 -7.39 16.44 6.20
N LEU A 68 -6.09 16.76 6.18
CA LEU A 68 -5.04 15.81 6.53
C LEU A 68 -4.95 15.66 8.04
N PRO A 69 -4.61 14.47 8.55
CA PRO A 69 -4.32 14.28 9.96
C PRO A 69 -3.06 15.08 10.33
N ASN A 70 -2.97 15.50 11.60
CA ASN A 70 -1.80 16.20 12.14
C ASN A 70 -0.46 15.49 11.86
N LYS A 71 -0.49 14.16 11.66
CA LYS A 71 0.66 13.35 11.24
C LYS A 71 0.26 12.39 10.12
N ILE A 72 0.94 12.49 8.98
CA ILE A 72 0.79 11.56 7.86
C ILE A 72 1.47 10.24 8.22
N SER A 73 0.68 9.27 8.67
CA SER A 73 1.16 7.91 8.92
C SER A 73 1.36 7.14 7.61
N ARG A 74 2.21 6.11 7.62
CA ARG A 74 2.41 5.23 6.44
C ARG A 74 1.11 4.59 5.96
N LYS A 75 0.24 4.17 6.89
CA LYS A 75 -1.09 3.63 6.58
C LYS A 75 -1.95 4.68 5.86
N PHE A 76 -1.94 5.90 6.37
CA PHE A 76 -2.71 7.01 5.79
C PHE A 76 -2.19 7.41 4.39
N ALA A 77 -0.87 7.49 4.22
CA ALA A 77 -0.26 7.72 2.90
C ALA A 77 -0.63 6.61 1.90
N SER A 78 -0.60 5.35 2.33
CA SER A 78 -1.01 4.23 1.46
C SER A 78 -2.49 4.31 1.05
N GLU A 79 -3.36 4.85 1.91
CA GLU A 79 -4.78 5.05 1.60
C GLU A 79 -5.00 6.18 0.58
N LEU A 80 -4.25 7.28 0.70
CA LEU A 80 -4.31 8.39 -0.25
C LEU A 80 -3.80 8.01 -1.64
N THR A 81 -2.71 7.24 -1.71
CA THR A 81 -2.07 6.85 -2.98
C THR A 81 -2.78 5.68 -3.64
N ARG A 82 -3.57 4.90 -2.90
CA ARG A 82 -4.27 3.73 -3.45
C ARG A 82 -5.20 4.15 -4.60
N PRO A 83 -5.09 3.52 -5.78
CA PRO A 83 -6.01 3.79 -6.87
C PRO A 83 -7.43 3.46 -6.41
N SER A 84 -8.41 4.33 -6.68
CA SER A 84 -9.80 4.07 -6.32
C SER A 84 -10.33 2.86 -7.13
N GLY A 85 -10.36 1.68 -6.51
CA GLY A 85 -10.75 0.44 -7.17
C GLY A 85 -10.23 -0.82 -6.46
N ALA A 86 -10.49 -1.99 -7.04
CA ALA A 86 -9.93 -3.25 -6.56
C ALA A 86 -8.40 -3.21 -6.67
N LEU A 87 -7.69 -3.65 -5.61
CA LEU A 87 -6.24 -3.82 -5.58
C LEU A 87 -5.75 -4.44 -6.89
N THR A 88 -4.69 -3.87 -7.45
CA THR A 88 -4.07 -4.41 -8.66
C THR A 88 -3.67 -5.87 -8.39
N SER A 89 -3.75 -6.73 -9.41
CA SER A 89 -3.36 -8.14 -9.27
C SER A 89 -1.90 -8.30 -8.82
N TRP A 90 -1.06 -7.28 -9.01
CA TRP A 90 0.30 -7.20 -8.50
C TRP A 90 0.37 -7.01 -6.99
N GLU A 91 -0.40 -6.06 -6.42
CA GLU A 91 -0.45 -5.83 -4.96
C GLU A 91 -0.93 -7.07 -4.18
N LYS A 92 -1.83 -7.87 -4.78
CA LYS A 92 -2.26 -9.15 -4.20
C LYS A 92 -1.14 -10.20 -4.29
N ARG A 93 -0.38 -10.22 -5.38
CA ARG A 93 0.73 -11.17 -5.62
C ARG A 93 1.96 -10.86 -4.76
N SER A 94 2.28 -9.58 -4.55
CA SER A 94 3.39 -9.14 -3.70
C SER A 94 3.16 -9.38 -2.20
N ALA A 95 1.93 -9.71 -1.79
CA ALA A 95 1.66 -10.11 -0.41
C ALA A 95 2.25 -11.50 -0.07
N HIS A 96 2.52 -12.35 -1.07
CA HIS A 96 3.02 -13.71 -0.88
C HIS A 96 4.55 -13.83 -0.86
N VAL A 97 5.29 -12.81 -1.32
CA VAL A 97 6.75 -12.80 -1.31
C VAL A 97 7.21 -11.56 -0.54
N PRO A 98 7.66 -11.68 0.72
CA PRO A 98 8.19 -10.53 1.42
C PRO A 98 9.45 -10.04 0.69
N ILE A 99 9.46 -8.76 0.29
CA ILE A 99 10.61 -8.12 -0.39
C ILE A 99 11.86 -8.11 0.51
N ILE A 100 11.65 -8.19 1.82
CA ILE A 100 12.69 -8.30 2.84
C ILE A 100 12.33 -9.54 3.65
N GLU A 101 13.17 -10.58 3.59
CA GLU A 101 13.05 -11.68 4.54
C GLU A 101 13.17 -11.09 5.96
N PRO A 102 12.25 -11.37 6.89
CA PRO A 102 12.48 -11.00 8.27
C PRO A 102 13.76 -11.73 8.70
N THR A 103 14.83 -10.97 8.94
CA THR A 103 16.08 -11.50 9.46
C THR A 103 15.72 -12.38 10.64
N LYS A 104 15.91 -13.70 10.51
CA LYS A 104 15.71 -14.62 11.63
C LYS A 104 16.64 -14.14 12.73
N LEU A 105 16.08 -13.45 13.73
CA LEU A 105 16.82 -13.12 14.93
C LEU A 105 17.43 -14.44 15.43
N PRO A 106 18.72 -14.48 15.76
CA PRO A 106 19.31 -15.69 16.31
C PRO A 106 18.47 -16.14 17.52
N PRO A 107 18.28 -17.45 17.71
CA PRO A 107 17.40 -17.96 18.76
C PRO A 107 17.82 -17.34 20.10
N ALA A 108 16.82 -16.83 20.83
CA ALA A 108 17.04 -16.26 22.16
C ALA A 108 17.83 -17.25 23.01
N ARG A 109 18.91 -16.77 23.64
CA ARG A 109 19.75 -17.54 24.55
C ARG A 109 18.86 -18.28 25.56
N PRO A 110 19.03 -19.59 25.77
CA PRO A 110 18.18 -20.33 26.71
C PRO A 110 18.29 -19.70 28.11
N LYS A 111 17.13 -19.41 28.70
CA LYS A 111 17.03 -18.95 30.09
C LYS A 111 17.28 -20.13 31.02
N SER A 112 18.54 -20.44 31.30
CA SER A 112 18.87 -21.33 32.41
C SER A 112 20.36 -21.27 32.79
N ALA A 113 20.64 -20.59 33.91
CA ALA A 113 21.54 -21.08 34.95
C ALA A 113 21.30 -20.25 36.24
N PRO A 114 21.33 -20.88 37.43
CA PRO A 114 20.91 -20.27 38.68
C PRO A 114 21.91 -19.21 39.16
N SER A 115 21.41 -18.25 39.94
CA SER A 115 22.22 -17.28 40.66
C SER A 115 23.14 -17.99 41.65
N PHE A 116 24.45 -18.02 41.38
CA PHE A 116 25.43 -18.42 42.38
C PHE A 116 25.82 -17.18 43.19
N GLY A 117 25.26 -17.09 44.39
CA GLY A 117 25.74 -16.16 45.41
C GLY A 117 27.16 -16.52 45.84
N LYS A 118 27.99 -15.49 45.95
CA LYS A 118 29.31 -15.35 46.59
C LYS A 118 29.91 -16.58 47.29
N SER A 119 31.16 -16.88 46.94
CA SER A 119 32.19 -17.27 47.92
C SER A 119 33.56 -16.87 47.40
N ASP A 120 34.19 -15.94 48.10
CA ASP A 120 35.63 -15.62 48.02
C ASP A 120 36.45 -16.89 48.28
N LYS A 121 37.51 -17.15 47.48
CA LYS A 121 38.85 -17.65 47.90
C LYS A 121 39.82 -17.64 46.69
N GLU A 122 41.01 -17.11 46.94
CA GLU A 122 42.31 -17.41 46.29
C GLU A 122 42.41 -17.29 44.76
N LEU A 123 42.93 -16.14 44.30
CA LEU A 123 43.61 -16.04 43.00
C LEU A 123 44.82 -15.08 43.06
N ASP A 124 45.50 -15.02 44.21
CA ASP A 124 46.71 -14.17 44.39
C ASP A 124 48.03 -14.87 44.01
N ASP A 125 48.02 -16.13 43.53
CA ASP A 125 49.26 -16.93 43.40
C ASP A 125 49.71 -17.28 41.96
N LEU A 126 49.18 -16.67 40.90
CA LEU A 126 49.54 -17.08 39.52
C LEU A 126 50.12 -16.01 38.58
N TYR A 127 50.48 -14.82 39.06
CA TYR A 127 51.28 -13.88 38.24
C TYR A 127 52.12 -12.94 39.11
N PRO A 128 53.45 -13.12 39.24
CA PRO A 128 54.30 -12.08 39.80
C PRO A 128 54.42 -10.90 38.81
N PRO A 129 54.46 -9.64 39.30
CA PRO A 129 54.65 -8.48 38.43
C PRO A 129 56.05 -8.47 37.82
N ILE A 130 56.14 -8.38 36.49
CA ILE A 130 57.39 -8.18 35.77
C ILE A 130 57.86 -6.75 36.03
N TYR A 131 58.94 -6.60 36.80
CA TYR A 131 59.64 -5.33 36.94
C TYR A 131 60.43 -5.04 35.66
N LEU A 132 60.06 -3.98 34.92
CA LEU A 132 60.94 -3.36 33.94
C LEU A 132 61.87 -2.39 34.68
N GLY A 133 63.08 -2.87 34.96
CA GLY A 133 64.22 -2.05 35.37
C GLY A 133 64.83 -1.32 34.17
N ILE A 134 65.37 -0.15 34.47
CA ILE A 134 66.06 0.83 33.59
C ILE A 134 67.21 0.21 32.80
#